data_AF-A0A9X1ZZW2-F1
#
_entry.id   AF-A0A9X1ZZW2-F1
#
_cell.length_a   1.000
_cell.length_b   1.000
_cell.length_c   1.000
_cell.angle_alpha   90.00
_cell.angle_beta   90.00
_cell.angle_gamma   90.00
#
_symmetry.space_group_name_H-M   'P 1'
#
loop_
_entity.id
_entity.type
_entity.pdbx_description
1 polymer ?
#
loop_
_entity_poly.entity_id
_entity_poly.type
_entity_poly.pdbx_seq_one_letter_code
_entity_poly.pdbx_strand_id
1 'polypeptide(L)'
;QVDYGEGALTRVPGTNRYRKPRLFVMTLRYSRHSFRRVVWKSSKQVWAELHEQAWRHLGGVTQYVVLDNLKEGVIKPDLYEPELNPVYAAMLAHYGVVADPARVRDPNRKGTVENAIQHTQGTALKGRRFESIEEQNAFLDQWESNWAARRIHGSTRRQVQAMFEEERPHLRALPARNFEYFTDKVYTVCDDTCVRVDHSSYAAQPAPIGSKVLVRKFARYLEIRNLQTQTLLRTHILADRPGTVILPHDERPFNPSRETRRILAQARTIGPSAERLCQHLFDTEGRVGQRKLWGIVGLVRRYPRRLIESACEIAMREGVPSYKQVKALTERLLEQALAELDAPVQGELPLTQEHHLIRDGDDYADLFTLGAKHSAAMPSPNGDLS
;
A
#
# COMPACT_ATOMS: atom_id res chain seq x y z
N GLN A 1 -16.39 -31.18 -1.08
CA GLN A 1 -17.31 -30.02 -0.98
C GLN A 1 -16.71 -29.04 -0.01
N VAL A 2 -16.90 -27.75 -0.26
CA VAL A 2 -16.27 -26.70 0.57
C VAL A 2 -17.27 -25.60 0.85
N ASP A 3 -17.31 -25.14 2.09
CA ASP A 3 -18.11 -24.01 2.52
C ASP A 3 -17.55 -23.35 3.81
N TYR A 4 -18.10 -22.19 4.16
CA TYR A 4 -17.82 -21.47 5.39
C TYR A 4 -18.95 -21.63 6.41
N GLY A 5 -18.58 -21.96 7.64
CA GLY A 5 -19.40 -21.77 8.84
C GLY A 5 -18.86 -20.69 9.76
N GLU A 6 -19.31 -20.71 11.00
CA GLU A 6 -18.80 -19.86 12.08
C GLU A 6 -17.94 -20.66 13.06
N GLY A 7 -16.84 -20.07 13.50
CA GLY A 7 -16.01 -20.57 14.60
C GLY A 7 -16.61 -20.28 15.99
N ALA A 8 -15.91 -20.72 17.04
CA ALA A 8 -16.14 -20.31 18.42
C ALA A 8 -15.76 -18.83 18.66
N LEU A 9 -16.12 -18.27 19.81
CA LEU A 9 -15.70 -16.93 20.19
C LEU A 9 -14.19 -16.90 20.44
N THR A 10 -13.47 -16.04 19.73
CA THR A 10 -12.02 -15.93 19.81
C THR A 10 -11.62 -14.48 20.01
N ARG A 11 -10.59 -14.23 20.82
CA ARG A 11 -10.11 -12.86 21.07
C ARG A 11 -9.48 -12.27 19.81
N VAL A 12 -9.89 -11.06 19.43
CA VAL A 12 -9.33 -10.37 18.27
C VAL A 12 -7.95 -9.82 18.65
N PRO A 13 -6.88 -10.12 17.86
CA PRO A 13 -5.52 -9.66 18.16
C PRO A 13 -5.45 -8.15 18.42
N GLY A 14 -4.74 -7.75 19.47
CA GLY A 14 -4.59 -6.35 19.86
C GLY A 14 -5.82 -5.71 20.52
N THR A 15 -6.86 -6.49 20.84
CA THR A 15 -8.06 -5.97 21.51
C THR A 15 -8.57 -6.93 22.60
N ASN A 16 -9.44 -6.43 23.49
CA ASN A 16 -10.17 -7.26 24.46
C ASN A 16 -11.53 -7.76 23.93
N ARG A 17 -11.79 -7.61 22.62
CA ARG A 17 -13.06 -7.98 22.01
C ARG A 17 -13.01 -9.42 21.50
N TYR A 18 -14.08 -10.17 21.77
CA TYR A 18 -14.29 -11.51 21.23
C TYR A 18 -15.17 -11.46 20.00
N ARG A 19 -14.79 -12.21 18.96
CA ARG A 19 -15.58 -12.38 17.74
C ARG A 19 -15.49 -13.82 17.27
N LYS A 20 -16.51 -14.28 16.53
CA LYS A 20 -16.45 -15.57 15.87
C LYS A 20 -15.67 -15.42 14.54
N PRO A 21 -14.55 -16.14 14.33
CA PRO A 21 -13.89 -16.17 13.03
C PRO A 21 -14.72 -17.01 12.05
N ARG A 22 -14.39 -16.93 10.76
CA ARG A 22 -14.99 -17.78 9.73
C ARG A 22 -14.36 -19.18 9.81
N LEU A 23 -15.18 -20.22 9.82
CA LEU A 23 -14.73 -21.62 9.82
C LEU A 23 -14.77 -22.17 8.39
N PHE A 24 -13.63 -22.35 7.77
CA PHE A 24 -13.50 -23.08 6.51
C PHE A 24 -13.64 -24.58 6.77
N VAL A 25 -14.47 -25.27 5.97
CA VAL A 25 -14.60 -26.73 6.01
C VAL A 25 -14.51 -27.29 4.59
N MET A 26 -13.56 -28.20 4.36
CA MET A 26 -13.50 -29.02 3.15
C MET A 26 -13.76 -30.48 3.53
N THR A 27 -14.84 -31.07 3.03
CA THR A 27 -15.22 -32.46 3.31
C THR A 27 -15.16 -33.33 2.06
N LEU A 28 -14.47 -34.47 2.14
CA LEU A 28 -14.48 -35.52 1.13
C LEU A 28 -15.85 -36.20 1.10
N ARG A 29 -16.40 -36.43 -0.10
CA ARG A 29 -17.79 -36.88 -0.23
C ARG A 29 -17.96 -38.35 0.18
N TYR A 30 -16.97 -39.20 -0.10
CA TYR A 30 -17.04 -40.62 0.21
C TYR A 30 -16.80 -40.88 1.70
N SER A 31 -15.61 -40.55 2.22
CA SER A 31 -15.23 -40.85 3.62
C SER A 31 -15.90 -39.93 4.66
N ARG A 32 -16.29 -38.72 4.26
CA ARG A 32 -16.64 -37.60 5.17
C ARG A 32 -15.49 -37.12 6.05
N HIS A 33 -14.27 -37.54 5.76
CA HIS A 33 -13.09 -36.93 6.34
C HIS A 33 -13.07 -35.44 5.93
N SER A 34 -12.79 -34.55 6.88
CA SER A 34 -12.78 -33.11 6.55
C SER A 34 -11.58 -32.38 7.12
N PHE A 35 -11.16 -31.37 6.39
CA PHE A 35 -10.23 -30.37 6.87
C PHE A 35 -11.01 -29.16 7.37
N ARG A 36 -10.60 -28.61 8.51
CA ARG A 36 -11.28 -27.50 9.20
C ARG A 36 -10.25 -26.47 9.62
N ARG A 37 -10.47 -25.20 9.27
CA ARG A 37 -9.58 -24.12 9.69
C ARG A 37 -10.35 -22.82 9.88
N VAL A 38 -10.06 -22.10 10.95
CA VAL A 38 -10.62 -20.77 11.19
C VAL A 38 -9.71 -19.66 10.69
N VAL A 39 -10.33 -18.64 10.10
CA VAL A 39 -9.68 -17.42 9.60
C VAL A 39 -10.47 -16.17 9.98
N TRP A 40 -9.77 -15.06 10.25
CA TRP A 40 -10.42 -13.79 10.58
C TRP A 40 -11.08 -13.11 9.37
N LYS A 41 -10.42 -13.19 8.23
CA LYS A 41 -10.86 -12.55 6.98
C LYS A 41 -10.85 -13.61 5.90
N SER A 42 -11.95 -13.68 5.15
CA SER A 42 -11.96 -14.38 3.87
C SER A 42 -11.56 -13.40 2.77
N SER A 43 -10.74 -13.87 1.85
CA SER A 43 -10.40 -13.17 0.61
C SER A 43 -10.25 -14.20 -0.48
N LYS A 44 -10.27 -13.73 -1.73
CA LYS A 44 -9.95 -14.48 -2.93
C LYS A 44 -8.66 -15.31 -2.81
N GLN A 45 -7.62 -14.74 -2.20
CA GLN A 45 -6.34 -15.41 -1.96
C GLN A 45 -6.43 -16.38 -0.77
N VAL A 46 -7.01 -15.96 0.36
CA VAL A 46 -7.17 -16.81 1.55
C VAL A 46 -8.00 -18.06 1.24
N TRP A 47 -9.04 -17.94 0.42
CA TRP A 47 -9.83 -19.08 -0.06
C TRP A 47 -8.97 -20.10 -0.80
N ALA A 48 -8.07 -19.62 -1.68
CA ALA A 48 -7.16 -20.48 -2.43
C ALA A 48 -6.09 -21.11 -1.53
N GLU A 49 -5.56 -20.36 -0.56
CA GLU A 49 -4.64 -20.86 0.48
C GLU A 49 -5.26 -21.97 1.32
N LEU A 50 -6.54 -21.81 1.71
CA LEU A 50 -7.26 -22.81 2.49
C LEU A 50 -7.49 -24.11 1.71
N HIS A 51 -7.67 -24.05 0.39
CA HIS A 51 -7.75 -25.25 -0.46
C HIS A 51 -6.41 -25.98 -0.53
N GLU A 52 -5.32 -25.24 -0.75
CA GLU A 52 -3.97 -25.82 -0.76
C GLU A 52 -3.66 -26.48 0.59
N GLN A 53 -3.96 -25.81 1.71
CA GLN A 53 -3.76 -26.37 3.05
C GLN A 53 -4.61 -27.63 3.28
N ALA A 54 -5.85 -27.65 2.76
CA ALA A 54 -6.71 -28.82 2.86
C ALA A 54 -6.16 -30.02 2.09
N TRP A 55 -5.75 -29.87 0.83
CA TRP A 55 -5.11 -30.96 0.08
C TRP A 55 -3.77 -31.37 0.70
N ARG A 56 -3.04 -30.37 1.24
CA ARG A 56 -1.97 -30.48 2.25
C ARG A 56 -2.24 -31.58 3.28
N HIS A 57 -3.27 -31.31 4.07
CA HIS A 57 -3.68 -32.13 5.18
C HIS A 57 -4.19 -33.51 4.75
N LEU A 58 -4.91 -33.59 3.63
CA LEU A 58 -5.41 -34.86 3.09
C LEU A 58 -4.30 -35.73 2.46
N GLY A 59 -3.10 -35.20 2.26
CA GLY A 59 -1.99 -35.91 1.61
C GLY A 59 -2.21 -36.15 0.11
N GLY A 60 -3.11 -35.40 -0.51
CA GLY A 60 -3.47 -35.58 -1.91
C GLY A 60 -4.53 -34.59 -2.38
N VAL A 61 -4.67 -34.48 -3.69
CA VAL A 61 -5.53 -33.52 -4.37
C VAL A 61 -6.80 -34.21 -4.88
N THR A 62 -7.95 -33.58 -4.65
CA THR A 62 -9.24 -34.04 -5.19
C THR A 62 -9.37 -33.77 -6.68
N GLN A 63 -10.06 -34.62 -7.43
CA GLN A 63 -10.26 -34.40 -8.87
C GLN A 63 -11.13 -33.17 -9.18
N TYR A 64 -12.14 -32.92 -8.34
CA TYR A 64 -13.00 -31.75 -8.45
C TYR A 64 -13.46 -31.27 -7.07
N VAL A 65 -13.77 -29.99 -6.99
CA VAL A 65 -14.30 -29.34 -5.78
C VAL A 65 -15.67 -28.76 -6.10
N VAL A 66 -16.67 -29.15 -5.33
CA VAL A 66 -17.99 -28.53 -5.37
C VAL A 66 -17.98 -27.27 -4.51
N LEU A 67 -18.31 -26.14 -5.11
CA LEU A 67 -18.34 -24.81 -4.48
C LEU A 67 -19.79 -24.38 -4.24
N ASP A 68 -20.15 -24.14 -2.98
CA ASP A 68 -21.48 -23.63 -2.61
C ASP A 68 -21.49 -22.09 -2.49
N ASN A 69 -20.33 -21.49 -2.23
CA ASN A 69 -20.18 -20.04 -2.08
C ASN A 69 -19.75 -19.35 -3.39
N LEU A 70 -20.73 -19.02 -4.22
CA LEU A 70 -20.59 -18.34 -5.52
C LEU A 70 -20.00 -16.91 -5.47
N LYS A 71 -19.58 -16.37 -4.31
CA LYS A 71 -19.02 -14.99 -4.22
C LYS A 71 -17.51 -14.92 -4.01
N GLU A 72 -16.92 -15.89 -3.31
CA GLU A 72 -15.48 -15.86 -2.97
C GLU A 72 -14.63 -16.67 -3.96
N GLY A 73 -15.22 -17.74 -4.55
CA GLY A 73 -14.61 -18.51 -5.64
C GLY A 73 -14.98 -18.02 -7.05
N VAL A 74 -16.10 -17.31 -7.20
CA VAL A 74 -16.69 -16.93 -8.49
C VAL A 74 -16.94 -15.42 -8.51
N ILE A 75 -16.43 -14.72 -9.53
CA ILE A 75 -16.61 -13.27 -9.76
C ILE A 75 -18.00 -12.99 -10.30
N LYS A 76 -18.48 -13.83 -11.23
CA LYS A 76 -19.82 -13.77 -11.79
C LYS A 76 -20.40 -15.19 -11.89
N PRO A 77 -21.52 -15.50 -11.19
CA PRO A 77 -22.14 -16.81 -11.27
C PRO A 77 -22.77 -16.98 -12.65
N ASP A 78 -22.12 -17.76 -13.51
CA ASP A 78 -22.68 -18.27 -14.76
C ASP A 78 -22.84 -19.79 -14.62
N LEU A 79 -23.98 -20.30 -15.10
CA LEU A 79 -24.35 -21.71 -15.01
C LEU A 79 -23.49 -22.61 -15.92
N TYR A 80 -22.87 -22.02 -16.94
CA TYR A 80 -22.06 -22.71 -17.95
C TYR A 80 -20.57 -22.33 -17.88
N GLU A 81 -20.25 -21.06 -17.59
CA GLU A 81 -18.86 -20.57 -17.51
C GLU A 81 -18.65 -19.62 -16.31
N PRO A 82 -18.61 -20.13 -15.06
CA PRO A 82 -18.37 -19.26 -13.90
C PRO A 82 -17.03 -18.54 -14.07
N GLU A 83 -17.05 -17.20 -14.06
CA GLU A 83 -15.81 -16.43 -14.11
C GLU A 83 -15.11 -16.57 -12.76
N LEU A 84 -14.23 -17.57 -12.64
CA LEU A 84 -13.46 -17.80 -11.43
C LEU A 84 -12.50 -16.64 -11.19
N ASN A 85 -12.22 -16.37 -9.92
CA ASN A 85 -11.13 -15.46 -9.57
C ASN A 85 -9.81 -15.92 -10.23
N PRO A 86 -9.06 -15.05 -10.94
CA PRO A 86 -7.81 -15.42 -11.63
C PRO A 86 -6.80 -16.19 -10.76
N VAL A 87 -6.65 -15.78 -9.50
CA VAL A 87 -5.75 -16.46 -8.54
C VAL A 87 -6.25 -17.87 -8.23
N TYR A 88 -7.56 -18.02 -8.03
CA TYR A 88 -8.17 -19.31 -7.72
C TYR A 88 -8.16 -20.24 -8.94
N ALA A 89 -8.47 -19.73 -10.14
CA ALA A 89 -8.40 -20.46 -11.39
C ALA A 89 -6.97 -20.97 -11.68
N ALA A 90 -5.96 -20.10 -11.50
CA ALA A 90 -4.56 -20.47 -11.66
C ALA A 90 -4.12 -21.54 -10.63
N MET A 91 -4.59 -21.42 -9.38
CA MET A 91 -4.33 -22.42 -8.35
C MET A 91 -4.98 -23.78 -8.69
N LEU A 92 -6.26 -23.78 -9.10
CA LEU A 92 -6.95 -24.99 -9.55
C LEU A 92 -6.22 -25.65 -10.72
N ALA A 93 -5.75 -24.88 -11.70
CA ALA A 93 -4.97 -25.39 -12.82
C ALA A 93 -3.63 -26.01 -12.36
N HIS A 94 -2.92 -25.36 -11.43
CA HIS A 94 -1.66 -25.87 -10.85
C HIS A 94 -1.84 -27.23 -10.15
N TYR A 95 -2.95 -27.39 -9.43
CA TYR A 95 -3.29 -28.64 -8.74
C TYR A 95 -4.07 -29.64 -9.62
N GLY A 96 -4.41 -29.27 -10.86
CA GLY A 96 -5.21 -30.09 -11.77
C GLY A 96 -6.65 -30.34 -11.30
N VAL A 97 -7.24 -29.41 -10.54
CA VAL A 97 -8.58 -29.55 -9.94
C VAL A 97 -9.62 -28.83 -10.76
N VAL A 98 -10.79 -29.45 -10.95
CA VAL A 98 -11.94 -28.79 -11.57
C VAL A 98 -12.85 -28.19 -10.48
N ALA A 99 -13.20 -26.92 -10.58
CA ALA A 99 -14.26 -26.33 -9.76
C ALA A 99 -15.63 -26.61 -10.39
N ASP A 100 -16.49 -27.30 -9.67
CA ASP A 100 -17.90 -27.53 -10.02
C ASP A 100 -18.76 -26.57 -9.19
N PRO A 101 -19.20 -25.42 -9.73
CA PRO A 101 -20.13 -24.55 -9.00
C PRO A 101 -21.42 -25.33 -8.76
N ALA A 102 -21.86 -25.43 -7.51
CA ALA A 102 -23.09 -26.14 -7.19
C ALA A 102 -24.27 -25.55 -7.98
N ARG A 103 -24.98 -26.38 -8.75
CA ARG A 103 -26.18 -25.97 -9.49
C ARG A 103 -27.24 -25.48 -8.51
N VAL A 104 -27.82 -24.32 -8.79
CA VAL A 104 -29.03 -23.85 -8.09
C VAL A 104 -30.12 -24.91 -8.31
N ARG A 105 -30.64 -25.50 -7.21
CA ARG A 105 -31.66 -26.58 -7.14
C ARG A 105 -31.17 -28.04 -7.24
N ASP A 106 -29.98 -28.39 -6.76
CA ASP A 106 -29.62 -29.80 -6.45
C ASP A 106 -29.43 -30.01 -4.92
N PRO A 107 -30.52 -30.25 -4.15
CA PRO A 107 -30.47 -30.39 -2.69
C PRO A 107 -29.54 -31.52 -2.21
N ASN A 108 -29.38 -32.58 -3.01
CA ASN A 108 -28.55 -33.73 -2.68
C ASN A 108 -27.06 -33.36 -2.63
N ARG A 109 -26.64 -32.32 -3.35
CA ARG A 109 -25.26 -31.84 -3.34
C ARG A 109 -24.96 -30.87 -2.21
N LYS A 110 -25.94 -30.29 -1.52
CA LYS A 110 -25.68 -29.26 -0.51
C LYS A 110 -25.39 -29.80 0.90
N GLY A 111 -26.04 -30.91 1.26
CA GLY A 111 -26.08 -31.34 2.66
C GLY A 111 -24.78 -31.90 3.27
N THR A 112 -23.75 -32.26 2.50
CA THR A 112 -22.56 -32.90 3.11
C THR A 112 -21.75 -31.90 3.91
N VAL A 113 -21.41 -30.76 3.33
CA VAL A 113 -20.59 -29.75 4.00
C VAL A 113 -21.38 -29.00 5.07
N GLU A 114 -22.67 -28.74 4.85
CA GLU A 114 -23.57 -28.16 5.86
C GLU A 114 -23.63 -29.05 7.12
N ASN A 115 -23.82 -30.37 6.95
CA ASN A 115 -23.80 -31.31 8.08
C ASN A 115 -22.43 -31.35 8.77
N ALA A 116 -21.34 -31.26 8.01
CA ALA A 116 -19.99 -31.22 8.59
C ALA A 116 -19.75 -29.94 9.41
N ILE A 117 -20.25 -28.80 8.95
CA ILE A 117 -20.21 -27.52 9.66
C ILE A 117 -21.04 -27.62 10.95
N GLN A 118 -22.30 -28.04 10.86
CA GLN A 118 -23.20 -28.19 12.01
C GLN A 118 -22.62 -29.12 13.08
N HIS A 119 -22.05 -30.26 12.66
CA HIS A 119 -21.36 -31.19 13.56
C HIS A 119 -20.21 -30.47 14.28
N THR A 120 -19.33 -29.78 13.56
CA THR A 120 -18.19 -29.05 14.14
C THR A 120 -18.65 -28.01 15.16
N GLN A 121 -19.66 -27.22 14.81
CA GLN A 121 -20.20 -26.18 15.68
C GLN A 121 -20.88 -26.76 16.91
N GLY A 122 -21.61 -27.86 16.77
CA GLY A 122 -22.35 -28.51 17.85
C GLY A 122 -21.47 -29.29 18.82
N THR A 123 -20.42 -29.95 18.35
CA THR A 123 -19.61 -30.87 19.18
C THR A 123 -18.24 -30.31 19.55
N ALA A 124 -17.55 -29.63 18.63
CA ALA A 124 -16.20 -29.15 18.89
C ALA A 124 -16.20 -27.76 19.53
N LEU A 125 -17.02 -26.85 19.00
CA LEU A 125 -16.92 -25.42 19.29
C LEU A 125 -17.98 -24.88 20.26
N LYS A 126 -19.07 -25.63 20.50
CA LYS A 126 -20.18 -25.19 21.35
C LYS A 126 -19.68 -24.88 22.76
N GLY A 127 -19.96 -23.67 23.24
CA GLY A 127 -19.59 -23.21 24.58
C GLY A 127 -18.11 -22.88 24.78
N ARG A 128 -17.26 -23.05 23.75
CA ARG A 128 -15.82 -22.75 23.85
C ARG A 128 -15.50 -21.30 23.56
N ARG A 129 -14.39 -20.85 24.15
CA ARG A 129 -13.72 -19.58 23.85
C ARG A 129 -12.23 -19.82 23.71
N PHE A 130 -11.57 -19.03 22.87
CA PHE A 130 -10.13 -19.12 22.62
C PHE A 130 -9.48 -17.73 22.73
N GLU A 131 -8.23 -17.68 23.19
CA GLU A 131 -7.47 -16.44 23.33
C GLU A 131 -6.75 -16.06 22.03
N SER A 132 -6.61 -17.00 21.10
CA SER A 132 -6.03 -16.76 19.77
C SER A 132 -6.66 -17.65 18.69
N ILE A 133 -6.49 -17.25 17.42
CA ILE A 133 -7.00 -18.05 16.30
C ILE A 133 -6.12 -19.29 16.06
N GLU A 134 -4.84 -19.19 16.40
CA GLU A 134 -3.86 -20.27 16.38
C GLU A 134 -4.26 -21.36 17.37
N GLU A 135 -4.65 -20.99 18.60
CA GLU A 135 -5.13 -21.92 19.62
C GLU A 135 -6.40 -22.66 19.16
N GLN A 136 -7.36 -21.94 18.58
CA GLN A 136 -8.57 -22.57 18.04
C GLN A 136 -8.26 -23.54 16.88
N ASN A 137 -7.33 -23.19 15.99
CA ASN A 137 -6.91 -24.06 14.89
C ASN A 137 -6.22 -25.32 15.41
N ALA A 138 -5.28 -25.18 16.36
CA ALA A 138 -4.63 -26.34 16.98
C ALA A 138 -5.63 -27.26 17.69
N PHE A 139 -6.62 -26.68 18.38
CA PHE A 139 -7.72 -27.45 18.97
C PHE A 139 -8.54 -28.20 17.91
N LEU A 140 -8.89 -27.55 16.80
CA LEU A 140 -9.63 -28.19 15.71
C LEU A 140 -8.85 -29.35 15.08
N ASP A 141 -7.54 -29.20 14.85
CA ASP A 141 -6.69 -30.26 14.31
C ASP A 141 -6.62 -31.49 15.25
N GLN A 142 -6.49 -31.23 16.55
CA GLN A 142 -6.50 -32.29 17.57
C GLN A 142 -7.88 -32.96 17.67
N TRP A 143 -8.95 -32.17 17.64
CA TRP A 143 -10.31 -32.69 17.68
C TRP A 143 -10.64 -33.52 16.42
N GLU A 144 -10.17 -33.10 15.25
CA GLU A 144 -10.35 -33.87 14.01
C GLU A 144 -9.74 -35.27 14.14
N SER A 145 -8.47 -35.31 14.53
CA SER A 145 -7.68 -36.54 14.60
C SER A 145 -8.20 -37.51 15.67
N ASN A 146 -8.65 -36.99 16.81
CA ASN A 146 -9.03 -37.81 17.97
C ASN A 146 -10.51 -38.18 18.01
N TRP A 147 -11.39 -37.34 17.46
CA TRP A 147 -12.84 -37.51 17.61
C TRP A 147 -13.55 -37.58 16.26
N ALA A 148 -13.37 -36.57 15.39
CA ALA A 148 -14.17 -36.46 14.18
C ALA A 148 -13.84 -37.55 13.14
N ALA A 149 -12.57 -37.89 12.97
CA ALA A 149 -12.13 -38.97 12.09
C ALA A 149 -12.45 -40.36 12.67
N ARG A 150 -12.48 -40.49 14.01
CA ARG A 150 -12.75 -41.77 14.69
C ARG A 150 -14.23 -42.11 14.83
N ARG A 151 -15.13 -41.18 14.51
CA ARG A 151 -16.58 -41.40 14.62
C ARG A 151 -17.10 -42.43 13.61
N ILE A 152 -18.25 -43.01 13.95
CA ILE A 152 -19.01 -43.88 13.05
C ILE A 152 -19.91 -43.02 12.16
N HIS A 153 -19.80 -43.22 10.85
CA HIS A 153 -20.64 -42.57 9.86
C HIS A 153 -22.08 -43.09 9.95
N GLY A 154 -23.07 -42.20 10.04
CA GLY A 154 -24.47 -42.59 10.27
C GLY A 154 -25.06 -43.55 9.22
N SER A 155 -24.88 -43.27 7.92
CA SER A 155 -25.49 -44.10 6.85
C SER A 155 -24.71 -45.39 6.58
N THR A 156 -23.39 -45.31 6.34
CA THR A 156 -22.55 -46.47 6.06
C THR A 156 -22.21 -47.31 7.30
N ARG A 157 -22.40 -46.79 8.51
CA ARG A 157 -22.08 -47.44 9.81
C ARG A 157 -20.61 -47.87 9.93
N ARG A 158 -19.71 -47.18 9.23
CA ARG A 158 -18.25 -47.42 9.24
C ARG A 158 -17.51 -46.25 9.84
N GLN A 159 -16.30 -46.48 10.34
CA GLN A 159 -15.45 -45.40 10.86
C GLN A 159 -14.99 -44.49 9.72
N VAL A 160 -15.07 -43.17 9.93
CA VAL A 160 -14.65 -42.17 8.92
C VAL A 160 -13.19 -42.33 8.53
N GLN A 161 -12.30 -42.58 9.50
CA GLN A 161 -10.87 -42.82 9.28
C GLN A 161 -10.61 -44.03 8.38
N ALA A 162 -11.28 -45.16 8.63
CA ALA A 162 -11.13 -46.36 7.80
C ALA A 162 -11.59 -46.11 6.36
N MET A 163 -12.70 -45.38 6.17
CA MET A 163 -13.15 -44.99 4.84
C MET A 163 -12.18 -44.01 4.16
N PHE A 164 -11.51 -43.14 4.92
CA PHE A 164 -10.52 -42.23 4.38
C PHE A 164 -9.27 -42.97 3.89
N GLU A 165 -8.83 -44.00 4.62
CA GLU A 165 -7.69 -44.83 4.20
C GLU A 165 -7.96 -45.59 2.89
N GLU A 166 -9.22 -45.92 2.60
CA GLU A 166 -9.66 -46.47 1.30
C GLU A 166 -9.74 -45.41 0.20
N GLU A 167 -10.13 -44.17 0.54
CA GLU A 167 -10.24 -43.06 -0.41
C GLU A 167 -8.88 -42.46 -0.77
N ARG A 168 -7.94 -42.41 0.19
CA ARG A 168 -6.65 -41.72 0.07
C ARG A 168 -5.83 -42.15 -1.17
N PRO A 169 -5.73 -43.44 -1.55
CA PRO A 169 -5.03 -43.86 -2.77
C PRO A 169 -5.65 -43.34 -4.07
N HIS A 170 -6.91 -42.90 -4.05
CA HIS A 170 -7.62 -42.36 -5.21
C HIS A 170 -7.45 -40.84 -5.35
N LEU A 171 -6.80 -40.18 -4.39
CA LEU A 171 -6.40 -38.78 -4.51
C LEU A 171 -5.22 -38.65 -5.47
N ARG A 172 -5.17 -37.54 -6.21
CA ARG A 172 -4.03 -37.24 -7.06
C ARG A 172 -2.84 -36.81 -6.21
N ALA A 173 -1.63 -37.09 -6.69
CA ALA A 173 -0.42 -36.64 -6.03
C ALA A 173 -0.37 -35.10 -5.97
N LEU A 174 0.18 -34.59 -4.87
CA LEU A 174 0.45 -33.16 -4.73
C LEU A 174 1.60 -32.76 -5.68
N PRO A 175 1.51 -31.61 -6.37
CA PRO A 175 2.65 -31.03 -7.07
C PRO A 175 3.86 -30.83 -6.13
N ALA A 176 5.07 -31.00 -6.66
CA ALA A 176 6.30 -30.85 -5.88
C ALA A 176 6.50 -29.43 -5.34
N ARG A 177 5.96 -28.42 -6.03
CA ARG A 177 6.02 -27.01 -5.64
C ARG A 177 4.65 -26.49 -5.24
N ASN A 178 4.64 -25.63 -4.21
CA ASN A 178 3.46 -24.89 -3.79
C ASN A 178 3.04 -23.92 -4.90
N PHE A 179 1.76 -23.56 -4.91
CA PHE A 179 1.29 -22.51 -5.80
C PHE A 179 1.81 -21.14 -5.34
N GLU A 180 2.31 -20.34 -6.26
CA GLU A 180 2.79 -18.99 -5.96
C GLU A 180 1.64 -17.99 -6.11
N TYR A 181 1.16 -17.48 -4.97
CA TYR A 181 0.11 -16.47 -4.95
C TYR A 181 0.58 -15.13 -5.51
N PHE A 182 -0.32 -14.48 -6.26
CA PHE A 182 -0.05 -13.21 -6.90
C PHE A 182 -1.21 -12.23 -6.78
N THR A 183 -0.90 -10.95 -7.00
CA THR A 183 -1.88 -9.87 -7.13
C THR A 183 -1.71 -9.18 -8.47
N ASP A 184 -2.82 -9.00 -9.17
CA ASP A 184 -2.85 -8.33 -10.47
C ASP A 184 -3.35 -6.90 -10.30
N LYS A 185 -2.62 -5.93 -10.83
CA LYS A 185 -3.05 -4.53 -10.89
C LYS A 185 -2.57 -3.87 -12.18
N VAL A 186 -3.42 -3.01 -12.72
CA VAL A 186 -3.10 -2.25 -13.93
C VAL A 186 -2.31 -1.01 -13.57
N TYR A 187 -1.20 -0.81 -14.26
CA TYR A 187 -0.34 0.37 -14.13
C TYR A 187 -0.15 1.03 -15.48
N THR A 188 0.12 2.33 -15.47
CA THR A 188 0.50 3.09 -16.67
C THR A 188 2.02 3.24 -16.70
N VAL A 189 2.62 2.97 -17.86
CA VAL A 189 4.05 3.22 -18.08
C VAL A 189 4.30 4.73 -18.07
N CYS A 190 5.14 5.18 -17.15
CA CYS A 190 5.45 6.59 -16.95
C CYS A 190 6.43 7.12 -18.03
N ASP A 191 6.59 8.44 -18.08
CA ASP A 191 7.49 9.13 -19.02
C ASP A 191 8.97 8.72 -18.88
N ASP A 192 9.35 8.19 -17.71
CA ASP A 192 10.66 7.62 -17.39
C ASP A 192 10.79 6.14 -17.78
N THR A 193 9.89 5.62 -18.62
CA THR A 193 9.84 4.22 -19.09
C THR A 193 9.63 3.16 -17.99
N CYS A 194 9.21 3.58 -16.80
CA CYS A 194 9.00 2.69 -15.66
C CYS A 194 7.52 2.55 -15.27
N VAL A 195 7.20 1.47 -14.56
CA VAL A 195 5.98 1.35 -13.75
C VAL A 195 6.32 1.52 -12.28
N ARG A 196 5.43 2.20 -11.53
CA ARG A 196 5.63 2.45 -10.09
C ARG A 196 4.80 1.51 -9.25
N VAL A 197 5.45 0.58 -8.57
CA VAL A 197 4.84 -0.46 -7.73
C VAL A 197 5.41 -0.32 -6.33
N ASP A 198 4.54 -0.16 -5.33
CA ASP A 198 4.91 -0.02 -3.90
C ASP A 198 6.04 0.99 -3.65
N HIS A 199 5.93 2.18 -4.22
CA HIS A 199 6.90 3.28 -4.13
C HIS A 199 8.25 3.03 -4.80
N SER A 200 8.44 1.92 -5.52
CA SER A 200 9.63 1.62 -6.31
C SER A 200 9.32 1.67 -7.81
N SER A 201 10.31 2.01 -8.63
CA SER A 201 10.16 2.13 -10.08
C SER A 201 10.85 0.95 -10.77
N TYR A 202 10.15 0.29 -11.68
CA TYR A 202 10.63 -0.88 -12.40
C TYR A 202 10.57 -0.61 -13.89
N ALA A 203 11.66 -0.90 -14.62
CA ALA A 203 11.72 -0.75 -16.07
C ALA A 203 10.57 -1.51 -16.75
N ALA A 204 9.84 -0.85 -17.64
CA ALA A 204 8.66 -1.43 -18.27
C ALA A 204 8.89 -1.87 -19.72
N GLN A 205 10.04 -1.53 -20.32
CA GLN A 205 10.35 -1.95 -21.69
C GLN A 205 10.23 -3.48 -21.84
N PRO A 206 9.65 -3.97 -22.96
CA PRO A 206 9.32 -3.24 -24.19
C PRO A 206 7.95 -2.50 -24.20
N ALA A 207 7.26 -2.37 -23.06
CA ALA A 207 5.98 -1.64 -23.03
C ALA A 207 6.16 -0.15 -23.41
N PRO A 208 5.34 0.40 -24.32
CA PRO A 208 5.42 1.82 -24.70
C PRO A 208 5.06 2.78 -23.57
N ILE A 209 5.66 3.98 -23.57
CA ILE A 209 5.31 5.07 -22.66
C ILE A 209 3.82 5.42 -22.80
N GLY A 210 3.13 5.60 -21.67
CA GLY A 210 1.69 5.91 -21.62
C GLY A 210 0.76 4.71 -21.82
N SER A 211 1.29 3.55 -22.20
CA SER A 211 0.49 2.32 -22.30
C SER A 211 0.10 1.79 -20.92
N LYS A 212 -1.03 1.07 -20.86
CA LYS A 212 -1.46 0.33 -19.66
C LYS A 212 -0.92 -1.09 -19.73
N VAL A 213 -0.32 -1.55 -18.64
CA VAL A 213 0.22 -2.90 -18.47
C VAL A 213 -0.40 -3.56 -17.24
N LEU A 214 -0.49 -4.89 -17.27
CA LEU A 214 -0.87 -5.69 -16.11
C LEU A 214 0.39 -6.05 -15.33
N VAL A 215 0.51 -5.58 -14.09
CA VAL A 215 1.58 -6.03 -13.20
C VAL A 215 1.02 -7.13 -12.30
N ARG A 216 1.60 -8.31 -12.44
CA ARG A 216 1.37 -9.46 -11.57
C ARG A 216 2.48 -9.51 -10.54
N LYS A 217 2.16 -9.18 -9.30
CA LYS A 217 3.12 -9.15 -8.19
C LYS A 217 3.02 -10.43 -7.36
N PHE A 218 4.15 -11.12 -7.20
CA PHE A 218 4.35 -12.27 -6.32
C PHE A 218 5.04 -11.84 -5.02
N ALA A 219 5.34 -12.79 -4.14
CA ALA A 219 6.00 -12.52 -2.86
C ALA A 219 7.43 -11.94 -3.02
N ARG A 220 8.17 -12.35 -4.06
CA ARG A 220 9.60 -11.99 -4.23
C ARG A 220 9.92 -11.27 -5.54
N TYR A 221 9.03 -11.34 -6.52
CA TYR A 221 9.22 -10.75 -7.83
C TYR A 221 7.90 -10.23 -8.37
N LEU A 222 7.95 -9.50 -9.47
CA LEU A 222 6.80 -9.10 -10.25
C LEU A 222 7.02 -9.40 -11.73
N GLU A 223 5.93 -9.58 -12.43
CA GLU A 223 5.86 -9.70 -13.88
C GLU A 223 5.07 -8.52 -14.43
N ILE A 224 5.61 -7.89 -15.47
CA ILE A 224 4.93 -6.90 -16.28
C ILE A 224 4.43 -7.62 -17.52
N ARG A 225 3.12 -7.56 -17.77
CA ARG A 225 2.45 -8.28 -18.84
C ARG A 225 1.64 -7.31 -19.70
N ASN A 226 1.50 -7.63 -20.97
CA ASN A 226 0.61 -6.88 -21.85
C ASN A 226 -0.84 -7.01 -21.35
N LEU A 227 -1.59 -5.91 -21.30
CA LEU A 227 -2.90 -5.89 -20.67
C LEU A 227 -3.93 -6.76 -21.40
N GLN A 228 -3.90 -6.79 -22.74
CA GLN A 228 -4.88 -7.49 -23.56
C GLN A 228 -4.51 -8.96 -23.77
N THR A 229 -3.26 -9.21 -24.19
CA THR A 229 -2.78 -10.56 -24.55
C THR A 229 -2.29 -11.35 -23.35
N GLN A 230 -2.08 -10.70 -22.20
CA GLN A 230 -1.40 -11.26 -21.03
C GLN A 230 -0.01 -11.84 -21.31
N THR A 231 0.61 -11.52 -22.44
CA THR A 231 1.98 -11.92 -22.77
C THR A 231 2.95 -11.32 -21.76
N LEU A 232 3.88 -12.12 -21.25
CA LEU A 232 4.94 -11.65 -20.36
C LEU A 232 5.86 -10.68 -21.13
N LEU A 233 6.01 -9.46 -20.63
CA LEU A 233 6.91 -8.46 -21.19
C LEU A 233 8.23 -8.42 -20.44
N ARG A 234 8.18 -8.48 -19.10
CA ARG A 234 9.38 -8.39 -18.26
C ARG A 234 9.14 -8.95 -16.86
N THR A 235 10.21 -9.40 -16.21
CA THR A 235 10.20 -9.85 -14.81
C THR A 235 11.23 -9.07 -14.00
N HIS A 236 10.91 -8.75 -12.75
CA HIS A 236 11.80 -8.06 -11.81
C HIS A 236 11.74 -8.67 -10.43
N ILE A 237 12.87 -8.76 -9.74
CA ILE A 237 12.90 -8.99 -8.29
C ILE A 237 12.34 -7.74 -7.61
N LEU A 238 11.55 -7.92 -6.55
CA LEU A 238 11.02 -6.79 -5.77
C LEU A 238 12.15 -6.02 -5.10
N ALA A 239 12.06 -4.69 -5.14
CA ALA A 239 12.99 -3.83 -4.45
C ALA A 239 12.87 -3.96 -2.93
N ASP A 240 14.00 -4.07 -2.23
CA ASP A 240 14.04 -4.18 -0.77
C ASP A 240 13.64 -2.89 -0.05
N ARG A 241 13.84 -1.74 -0.71
CA ARG A 241 13.61 -0.41 -0.12
C ARG A 241 12.66 0.42 -0.99
N PRO A 242 11.71 1.16 -0.38
CA PRO A 242 10.91 2.16 -1.08
C PRO A 242 11.78 3.21 -1.76
N GLY A 243 11.36 3.70 -2.93
CA GLY A 243 12.08 4.70 -3.70
C GLY A 243 13.23 4.15 -4.55
N THR A 244 13.44 2.84 -4.56
CA THR A 244 14.44 2.19 -5.43
C THR A 244 13.99 2.26 -6.88
N VAL A 245 14.95 2.47 -7.79
CA VAL A 245 14.73 2.43 -9.23
C VAL A 245 15.50 1.25 -9.81
N ILE A 246 14.76 0.25 -10.28
CA ILE A 246 15.28 -0.90 -10.99
C ILE A 246 15.11 -0.62 -12.49
N LEU A 247 16.07 0.15 -13.01
CA LEU A 247 16.19 0.50 -14.42
C LEU A 247 17.65 0.38 -14.82
N PRO A 248 18.01 -0.54 -15.73
CA PRO A 248 19.35 -0.63 -16.31
C PRO A 248 19.80 0.72 -16.89
N HIS A 249 21.09 1.02 -16.78
CA HIS A 249 21.62 2.33 -17.16
C HIS A 249 21.55 2.58 -18.68
N ASP A 250 21.74 1.52 -19.48
CA ASP A 250 21.64 1.49 -20.93
C ASP A 250 20.21 1.71 -21.46
N GLU A 251 19.19 1.33 -20.69
CA GLU A 251 17.78 1.57 -21.02
C GLU A 251 17.27 2.95 -20.58
N ARG A 252 18.09 3.71 -19.85
CA ARG A 252 17.66 4.96 -19.23
C ARG A 252 17.40 6.04 -20.30
N PRO A 253 16.21 6.66 -20.30
CA PRO A 253 15.91 7.70 -21.28
C PRO A 253 16.57 9.04 -20.89
N PHE A 254 17.55 9.47 -21.70
CA PHE A 254 18.23 10.77 -21.58
C PHE A 254 17.68 11.84 -22.52
N ASN A 255 16.70 11.51 -23.36
CA ASN A 255 16.05 12.50 -24.21
C ASN A 255 15.04 13.34 -23.40
N PRO A 256 15.09 14.68 -23.46
CA PRO A 256 14.18 15.52 -22.67
C PRO A 256 12.74 15.39 -23.18
N SER A 257 11.83 14.99 -22.29
CA SER A 257 10.40 14.97 -22.59
C SER A 257 9.79 16.37 -22.53
N ARG A 258 8.49 16.49 -22.84
CA ARG A 258 7.74 17.74 -22.62
C ARG A 258 7.80 18.17 -21.15
N GLU A 259 7.75 17.20 -20.24
CA GLU A 259 7.86 17.43 -18.81
C GLU A 259 9.26 17.92 -18.42
N THR A 260 10.32 17.25 -18.88
CA THR A 260 11.70 17.70 -18.64
C THR A 260 11.90 19.15 -19.08
N ARG A 261 11.47 19.48 -20.31
CA ARG A 261 11.63 20.86 -20.84
C ARG A 261 10.89 21.88 -19.98
N ARG A 262 9.71 21.54 -19.48
CA ARG A 262 8.94 22.40 -18.58
C ARG A 262 9.69 22.66 -17.27
N ILE A 263 10.26 21.62 -16.66
CA ILE A 263 10.99 21.76 -15.40
C ILE A 263 12.24 22.61 -15.60
N LEU A 264 13.01 22.35 -16.67
CA LEU A 264 14.20 23.14 -17.00
C LEU A 264 13.87 24.62 -17.28
N ALA A 265 12.77 24.89 -17.99
CA ALA A 265 12.30 26.25 -18.21
C ALA A 265 11.95 26.96 -16.89
N GLN A 266 11.33 26.25 -15.93
CA GLN A 266 11.07 26.82 -14.61
C GLN A 266 12.35 27.04 -13.80
N ALA A 267 13.33 26.13 -13.88
CA ALA A 267 14.64 26.31 -13.25
C ALA A 267 15.34 27.58 -13.76
N ARG A 268 15.27 27.86 -15.08
CA ARG A 268 15.78 29.11 -15.67
C ARG A 268 15.15 30.37 -15.09
N THR A 269 13.88 30.32 -14.70
CA THR A 269 13.22 31.48 -14.05
C THR A 269 13.67 31.72 -12.61
N ILE A 270 14.34 30.74 -11.98
CA ILE A 270 14.96 30.89 -10.65
C ILE A 270 16.31 31.57 -10.81
N GLY A 271 17.15 31.07 -11.72
CA GLY A 271 18.43 31.65 -12.05
C GLY A 271 19.37 30.69 -12.80
N PRO A 272 20.56 31.17 -13.23
CA PRO A 272 21.50 30.41 -14.04
C PRO A 272 22.10 29.19 -13.32
N SER A 273 22.31 29.26 -12.01
CA SER A 273 22.86 28.16 -11.19
C SER A 273 21.82 27.07 -10.98
N ALA A 274 20.56 27.45 -10.73
CA ALA A 274 19.45 26.50 -10.66
C ALA A 274 19.24 25.76 -11.99
N GLU A 275 19.30 26.47 -13.13
CA GLU A 275 19.25 25.85 -14.47
C GLU A 275 20.40 24.86 -14.66
N ARG A 276 21.65 25.29 -14.39
CA ARG A 276 22.84 24.45 -14.54
C ARG A 276 22.78 23.19 -13.67
N LEU A 277 22.37 23.32 -12.41
CA LEU A 277 22.23 22.20 -11.50
C LEU A 277 21.15 21.23 -11.97
N CYS A 278 19.99 21.74 -12.41
CA CYS A 278 18.92 20.89 -12.92
C CYS A 278 19.31 20.17 -14.21
N GLN A 279 20.04 20.84 -15.12
CA GLN A 279 20.56 20.24 -16.33
C GLN A 279 21.55 19.13 -16.00
N HIS A 280 22.52 19.38 -15.11
CA HIS A 280 23.50 18.39 -14.68
C HIS A 280 22.86 17.14 -14.06
N LEU A 281 21.83 17.33 -13.21
CA LEU A 281 21.06 16.23 -12.64
C LEU A 281 20.30 15.43 -13.72
N PHE A 282 19.74 16.10 -14.73
CA PHE A 282 19.08 15.44 -15.85
C PHE A 282 20.08 14.64 -16.70
N ASP A 283 21.26 15.19 -16.99
CA ASP A 283 22.28 14.53 -17.78
C ASP A 283 22.85 13.29 -17.06
N THR A 284 22.80 13.28 -15.72
CA THR A 284 23.25 12.14 -14.90
C THR A 284 22.16 11.09 -14.70
N GLU A 285 20.93 11.51 -14.41
CA GLU A 285 19.84 10.61 -13.99
C GLU A 285 18.76 10.39 -15.04
N GLY A 286 18.82 11.09 -16.17
CA GLY A 286 17.80 11.07 -17.22
C GLY A 286 16.41 11.44 -16.68
N ARG A 287 15.36 10.90 -17.32
CA ARG A 287 13.97 11.19 -16.91
C ARG A 287 13.60 10.67 -15.52
N VAL A 288 14.28 9.63 -15.03
CA VAL A 288 14.07 9.12 -13.64
C VAL A 288 14.37 10.22 -12.62
N GLY A 289 15.38 11.06 -12.89
CA GLY A 289 15.77 12.19 -12.07
C GLY A 289 14.76 13.34 -12.01
N GLN A 290 13.74 13.37 -12.88
CA GLN A 290 12.75 14.47 -12.96
C GLN A 290 12.11 14.78 -11.61
N ARG A 291 11.92 13.79 -10.72
CA ARG A 291 11.36 14.01 -9.37
C ARG A 291 12.25 14.93 -8.52
N LYS A 292 13.58 14.82 -8.65
CA LYS A 292 14.53 15.69 -7.95
C LYS A 292 14.47 17.10 -8.51
N LEU A 293 14.40 17.23 -9.83
CA LEU A 293 14.25 18.52 -10.52
C LEU A 293 12.97 19.25 -10.10
N TRP A 294 11.83 18.54 -10.10
CA TRP A 294 10.56 19.04 -9.59
C TRP A 294 10.64 19.48 -8.13
N GLY A 295 11.38 18.73 -7.30
CA GLY A 295 11.65 19.08 -5.92
C GLY A 295 12.33 20.45 -5.80
N ILE A 296 13.40 20.68 -6.56
CA ILE A 296 14.18 21.92 -6.55
C ILE A 296 13.32 23.10 -7.01
N VAL A 297 12.69 22.98 -8.18
CA VAL A 297 11.85 24.06 -8.72
C VAL A 297 10.63 24.32 -7.82
N GLY A 298 10.12 23.29 -7.15
CA GLY A 298 9.02 23.40 -6.21
C GLY A 298 9.35 24.20 -4.94
N LEU A 299 10.63 24.43 -4.62
CA LEU A 299 11.04 25.24 -3.46
C LEU A 299 10.56 26.68 -3.57
N VAL A 300 10.33 27.20 -4.79
CA VAL A 300 9.84 28.57 -5.04
C VAL A 300 8.49 28.83 -4.35
N ARG A 301 7.71 27.79 -4.03
CA ARG A 301 6.45 27.92 -3.29
C ARG A 301 6.63 28.32 -1.83
N ARG A 302 7.82 28.11 -1.26
CA ARG A 302 8.12 28.29 0.17
C ARG A 302 9.28 29.24 0.42
N TYR A 303 10.22 29.35 -0.52
CA TYR A 303 11.45 30.10 -0.35
C TYR A 303 11.63 31.13 -1.48
N PRO A 304 12.20 32.31 -1.18
CA PRO A 304 12.56 33.30 -2.20
C PRO A 304 13.53 32.75 -3.24
N ARG A 305 13.34 33.10 -4.51
CA ARG A 305 14.18 32.62 -5.64
C ARG A 305 15.66 32.88 -5.44
N ARG A 306 16.02 34.06 -4.88
CA ARG A 306 17.41 34.44 -4.59
C ARG A 306 18.13 33.42 -3.69
N LEU A 307 17.45 32.90 -2.66
CA LEU A 307 18.06 31.96 -1.73
C LEU A 307 18.21 30.58 -2.36
N ILE A 308 17.23 30.17 -3.17
CA ILE A 308 17.29 28.92 -3.92
C ILE A 308 18.44 28.95 -4.94
N GLU A 309 18.61 30.08 -5.63
CA GLU A 309 19.70 30.28 -6.59
C GLU A 309 21.08 30.19 -5.92
N SER A 310 21.28 30.90 -4.80
CA SER A 310 22.51 30.79 -3.99
C SER A 310 22.75 29.37 -3.46
N ALA A 311 21.69 28.68 -3.01
CA ALA A 311 21.80 27.29 -2.57
C ALA A 311 22.21 26.35 -3.72
N CYS A 312 21.68 26.57 -4.93
CA CYS A 312 22.07 25.80 -6.12
C CYS A 312 23.53 26.06 -6.50
N GLU A 313 23.99 27.31 -6.40
CA GLU A 313 25.38 27.68 -6.66
C GLU A 313 26.34 26.99 -5.68
N ILE A 314 26.05 27.04 -4.37
CA ILE A 314 26.84 26.37 -3.33
C ILE A 314 26.86 24.86 -3.56
N ALA A 315 25.70 24.23 -3.81
CA ALA A 315 25.61 22.80 -4.06
C ALA A 315 26.44 22.35 -5.27
N MET A 316 26.50 23.15 -6.33
CA MET A 316 27.36 22.87 -7.49
C MET A 316 28.85 22.97 -7.16
N ARG A 317 29.26 23.94 -6.33
CA ARG A 317 30.67 24.08 -5.89
C ARG A 317 31.12 22.92 -5.00
N GLU A 318 30.21 22.38 -4.17
CA GLU A 318 30.49 21.23 -3.29
C GLU A 318 30.51 19.87 -4.04
N GLY A 319 30.11 19.82 -5.31
CA GLY A 319 30.33 18.67 -6.20
C GLY A 319 29.38 17.46 -6.03
N VAL A 320 28.40 17.50 -5.10
CA VAL A 320 27.45 16.40 -4.88
C VAL A 320 25.98 16.90 -4.92
N PRO A 321 25.52 17.46 -6.06
CA PRO A 321 24.22 18.11 -6.12
C PRO A 321 23.11 17.09 -5.82
N SER A 322 22.32 17.36 -4.78
CA SER A 322 21.12 16.58 -4.47
C SER A 322 19.99 17.50 -4.03
N TYR A 323 18.74 17.11 -4.31
CA TYR A 323 17.57 17.87 -3.82
C TYR A 323 17.60 18.09 -2.30
N LYS A 324 18.02 17.08 -1.52
CA LYS A 324 18.09 17.19 -0.05
C LYS A 324 19.09 18.26 0.38
N GLN A 325 20.26 18.30 -0.25
CA GLN A 325 21.29 19.30 0.03
C GLN A 325 20.80 20.70 -0.36
N VAL A 326 20.25 20.87 -1.57
CA VAL A 326 19.70 22.17 -2.01
C VAL A 326 18.62 22.67 -1.06
N LYS A 327 17.72 21.78 -0.60
CA LYS A 327 16.70 22.12 0.39
C LYS A 327 17.32 22.59 1.71
N ALA A 328 18.27 21.82 2.26
CA ALA A 328 18.92 22.15 3.53
C ALA A 328 19.72 23.46 3.44
N LEU A 329 20.41 23.70 2.34
CA LEU A 329 21.11 24.97 2.08
C LEU A 329 20.14 26.14 1.98
N THR A 330 19.00 25.95 1.30
CA THR A 330 17.97 26.99 1.20
C THR A 330 17.37 27.34 2.56
N GLU A 331 17.11 26.32 3.39
CA GLU A 331 16.61 26.49 4.77
C GLU A 331 17.62 27.27 5.63
N ARG A 332 18.90 26.87 5.59
CA ARG A 332 19.98 27.57 6.31
C ARG A 332 20.14 29.02 5.87
N LEU A 333 20.11 29.29 4.55
CA LEU A 333 20.22 30.65 4.02
C LEU A 333 19.01 31.51 4.42
N LEU A 334 17.82 30.92 4.53
CA LEU A 334 16.65 31.63 5.02
C LEU A 334 16.79 31.98 6.51
N GLU A 335 17.22 31.03 7.34
CA GLU A 335 17.47 31.27 8.76
C GLU A 335 18.51 32.37 8.98
N GLN A 336 19.61 32.35 8.21
CA GLN A 336 20.63 33.40 8.25
C GLN A 336 20.07 34.76 7.85
N ALA A 337 19.31 34.83 6.74
CA ALA A 337 18.72 36.08 6.29
C ALA A 337 17.69 36.65 7.28
N LEU A 338 16.96 35.80 8.01
CA LEU A 338 16.05 36.23 9.07
C LEU A 338 16.82 36.73 10.29
N ALA A 339 17.87 36.01 10.70
CA ALA A 339 18.73 36.44 11.81
C ALA A 339 19.45 37.76 11.53
N GLU A 340 19.83 38.03 10.28
CA GLU A 340 20.40 39.33 9.86
C GLU A 340 19.37 40.47 9.90
N LEU A 341 18.09 40.17 9.67
CA LEU A 341 17.00 41.15 9.78
C LEU A 341 16.64 41.45 11.25
N ASP A 342 16.74 40.44 12.12
CA ASP A 342 16.50 40.56 13.56
C ASP A 342 17.72 41.09 14.33
N ALA A 343 18.88 41.17 13.68
CA ALA A 343 20.07 41.77 14.27
C ALA A 343 19.84 43.29 14.46
N PRO A 344 20.16 43.86 15.63
CA PRO A 344 20.05 45.29 15.83
C PRO A 344 20.93 46.00 14.79
N VAL A 345 20.31 46.85 13.96
CA VAL A 345 21.00 47.72 13.04
C VAL A 345 22.07 48.46 13.84
N GLN A 346 23.35 48.16 13.59
CA GLN A 346 24.42 48.99 14.12
C GLN A 346 24.29 50.37 13.48
N GLY A 347 23.71 51.29 14.23
CA GLY A 347 23.63 52.71 13.92
C GLY A 347 22.24 53.28 14.08
N GLU A 348 21.90 53.73 15.29
CA GLU A 348 21.60 55.17 15.38
C GLU A 348 22.79 55.87 14.72
N LEU A 349 22.66 56.23 13.43
CA LEU A 349 23.59 57.19 12.86
C LEU A 349 23.48 58.41 13.76
N PRO A 350 24.54 58.85 14.47
CA PRO A 350 24.47 60.10 15.20
C PRO A 350 24.07 61.16 14.17
N LEU A 351 23.01 61.92 14.46
CA LEU A 351 22.59 63.02 13.60
C LEU A 351 23.82 63.89 13.34
N THR A 352 24.36 63.87 12.12
CA THR A 352 25.59 64.58 11.77
C THR A 352 25.41 66.09 11.67
N GLN A 353 24.31 66.64 12.22
CA GLN A 353 24.04 68.06 12.27
C GLN A 353 23.74 68.48 13.71
N GLU A 354 24.80 68.90 14.40
CA GLU A 354 24.66 69.77 15.56
C GLU A 354 24.67 71.22 15.05
N HIS A 355 23.52 71.88 15.09
CA HIS A 355 23.39 73.31 14.79
C HIS A 355 22.66 73.98 15.96
N HIS A 356 23.07 75.18 16.36
CA HIS A 356 22.47 75.89 17.51
C HIS A 356 20.96 76.20 17.38
N LEU A 357 20.36 75.94 16.22
CA LEU A 357 18.91 76.11 15.96
C LEU A 357 18.14 74.78 16.01
N ILE A 358 18.84 73.65 16.01
CA ILE A 358 18.27 72.32 16.13
C ILE A 358 18.22 72.02 17.63
N ARG A 359 17.01 72.00 18.20
CA ARG A 359 16.79 71.61 19.59
C ARG A 359 16.92 70.10 19.74
N ASP A 360 17.32 69.67 20.93
CA ASP A 360 17.40 68.25 21.25
C ASP A 360 16.01 67.59 21.14
N GLY A 361 15.97 66.31 20.78
CA GLY A 361 14.71 65.56 20.64
C GLY A 361 13.91 65.53 21.94
N ASP A 362 14.59 65.55 23.09
CA ASP A 362 13.96 65.54 24.41
C ASP A 362 13.16 66.83 24.70
N ASP A 363 13.60 67.98 24.15
CA ASP A 363 12.88 69.26 24.30
C ASP A 363 11.50 69.23 23.63
N TYR A 364 11.34 68.45 22.56
CA TYR A 364 10.05 68.30 21.87
C TYR A 364 9.10 67.39 22.65
N ALA A 365 9.61 66.36 23.32
CA ALA A 365 8.82 65.48 24.17
C ALA A 365 8.24 66.25 25.37
N ASP A 366 9.04 67.14 25.97
CA ASP A 366 8.61 68.01 27.06
C ASP A 366 7.56 69.04 26.62
N LEU A 367 7.74 69.68 25.45
CA LEU A 367 6.74 70.60 24.88
C LEU A 367 5.42 69.89 24.56
N PHE A 368 5.45 68.67 24.04
CA PHE A 368 4.25 67.88 23.80
C PHE A 368 3.54 67.52 25.11
N THR A 369 4.30 67.15 26.13
CA THR A 369 3.77 66.81 27.45
C THR A 369 3.15 68.03 28.13
N LEU A 370 3.76 69.21 27.99
CA LEU A 370 3.22 70.48 28.46
C LEU A 370 1.94 70.88 27.71
N GLY A 371 1.92 70.73 26.39
CA GLY A 371 0.74 70.97 25.56
C GLY A 371 -0.44 70.06 25.91
N ALA A 372 -0.18 68.76 26.11
CA ALA A 372 -1.20 67.80 26.53
C ALA A 372 -1.79 68.12 27.91
N LYS A 373 -0.94 68.56 28.86
CA LYS A 373 -1.39 69.03 30.19
C LYS A 373 -2.20 70.31 30.10
N HIS A 374 -1.85 71.24 29.21
CA HIS A 374 -2.57 72.50 29.03
C HIS A 374 -3.92 72.29 28.32
N SER A 375 -4.02 71.37 27.36
CA SER A 375 -5.30 70.98 26.75
C SER A 375 -6.24 70.26 27.72
N ALA A 376 -5.71 69.50 28.69
CA ALA A 376 -6.51 68.85 29.72
C ALA A 376 -7.03 69.79 30.82
N ALA A 377 -6.49 71.01 30.94
CA ALA A 377 -6.84 71.99 31.96
C ALA A 377 -7.85 73.07 31.50
N MET A 378 -8.25 73.08 30.22
CA MET A 378 -9.22 74.04 29.69
C MET A 378 -10.66 73.53 29.93
N PRO A 379 -11.56 74.32 30.58
CA PRO A 379 -12.95 73.93 30.74
C PRO A 379 -13.68 73.93 29.38
N SER A 380 -14.48 72.90 29.12
CA SER A 380 -15.37 72.82 27.94
C SER A 380 -16.32 74.03 27.90
N PRO A 381 -16.37 74.81 26.82
CA PRO A 381 -17.35 75.88 26.68
C PRO A 381 -18.72 75.29 26.28
N ASN A 382 -19.63 75.34 27.25
CA ASN A 382 -21.09 75.43 27.15
C ASN A 382 -21.89 74.26 26.56
N GLY A 383 -22.60 73.60 27.47
CA GLY A 383 -23.99 73.22 27.23
C GLY A 383 -24.93 74.44 27.29
N ASP A 384 -26.10 74.21 26.69
CA ASP A 384 -27.39 74.90 26.76
C ASP A 384 -27.53 76.31 26.19
N LEU A 385 -28.46 76.42 25.22
CA LEU A 385 -29.57 77.38 25.26
C LEU A 385 -30.69 76.94 24.29
N SER A 386 -31.87 76.71 24.87
CA SER A 386 -33.26 76.89 24.36
C SER A 386 -33.75 76.13 23.13
#